data_AF-A0AA87IIK3-F1
#
_entry.id   AF-A0AA87IIK3-F1
#
_cell.length_a   1.000
_cell.length_b   1.000
_cell.length_c   1.000
_cell.angle_alpha   90.00
_cell.angle_beta   90.00
_cell.angle_gamma   90.00
#
_symmetry.space_group_name_H-M   'P 1'
#
loop_
_entity.id
_entity.type
_entity.pdbx_description
1 polymer ?
#
loop_
_entity_poly.entity_id
_entity_poly.type
_entity_poly.pdbx_seq_one_letter_code
_entity_poly.pdbx_strand_id
1 'polypeptide(L)'
;MNTKNKVILFLLIIGFSLFGVIQGIVLPNIKQDEAQYVKEQQEPLTHNFEASLPYKSKYMGNASNLFNLFHSLPLSHVEKTFQLDSEMLSAKVIYNERISDIGIEKVERSVVYNATAAFALIDNLEEVQFSFLDQNYQVLRSGIQAEYEVPLSELAEVEVWEKEVQLELKDPNRVRSFLE
;
A
#
# COMPACT_ATOMS: atom_id res chain seq x y z
N MET A 1 29.20 -12.28 53.27
CA MET A 1 29.29 -12.15 51.79
C MET A 1 30.29 -11.07 51.45
N ASN A 2 31.35 -11.38 50.68
CA ASN A 2 32.37 -10.39 50.31
C ASN A 2 31.80 -9.33 49.34
N THR A 3 32.49 -8.20 49.19
CA THR A 3 32.07 -7.08 48.33
C THR A 3 31.88 -7.49 46.87
N LYS A 4 32.71 -8.39 46.35
CA LYS A 4 32.61 -8.92 44.98
C LYS A 4 31.27 -9.65 44.74
N ASN A 5 30.84 -10.49 45.67
CA ASN A 5 29.58 -11.22 45.56
C ASN A 5 28.36 -10.30 45.66
N LYS A 6 28.45 -9.20 46.44
CA LYS A 6 27.40 -8.16 46.49
C LYS A 6 27.26 -7.44 45.15
N VAL A 7 28.39 -7.10 44.52
CA VAL A 7 28.40 -6.46 43.20
C VAL A 7 27.81 -7.40 42.14
N ILE A 8 28.19 -8.67 42.14
CA ILE A 8 27.65 -9.67 41.20
C ILE A 8 26.13 -9.82 41.36
N LEU A 9 25.64 -9.95 42.61
CA LEU A 9 24.21 -10.09 42.87
C LEU A 9 23.42 -8.84 42.44
N PHE A 10 23.97 -7.66 42.69
CA PHE A 10 23.35 -6.39 42.27
C PHE A 10 23.27 -6.28 40.74
N LEU A 11 24.36 -6.59 40.03
CA LEU A 11 24.37 -6.61 38.56
C LEU A 11 23.37 -7.62 37.98
N LEU A 12 23.22 -8.77 38.64
CA LEU A 12 22.27 -9.80 38.24
C LEU A 12 20.82 -9.30 38.39
N ILE A 13 20.48 -8.65 39.51
CA ILE A 13 19.15 -8.04 39.72
C ILE A 13 18.86 -6.96 38.68
N ILE A 14 19.84 -6.10 38.37
CA ILE A 14 19.70 -5.09 37.31
C ILE A 14 19.46 -5.77 35.96
N GLY A 15 20.24 -6.80 35.63
CA GLY A 15 20.09 -7.54 34.37
C GLY A 15 18.69 -8.15 34.23
N PHE A 16 18.18 -8.81 35.27
CA PHE A 16 16.81 -9.34 35.27
C PHE A 16 15.75 -8.25 35.18
N SER A 17 15.96 -7.11 35.84
CA SER A 17 15.04 -5.96 35.77
C SER A 17 14.98 -5.37 34.36
N LEU A 18 16.14 -5.13 33.74
CA LEU A 18 16.23 -4.64 32.36
C LEU A 18 15.63 -5.65 31.37
N PHE A 19 15.91 -6.94 31.54
CA PHE A 19 15.31 -7.99 30.72
C PHE A 19 13.79 -8.01 30.85
N GLY A 20 13.26 -7.86 32.07
CA GLY A 20 11.83 -7.75 32.33
C GLY A 20 11.18 -6.55 31.62
N VAL A 21 11.83 -5.38 31.63
CA VAL A 21 11.35 -4.18 30.91
C VAL A 21 11.34 -4.41 29.40
N ILE A 22 12.40 -5.01 28.85
CA ILE A 22 12.50 -5.30 27.41
C ILE A 22 11.37 -6.25 26.99
N GLN A 23 11.17 -7.35 27.73
CA GLN A 23 10.16 -8.35 27.39
C GLN A 23 8.72 -7.88 27.65
N GLY A 24 8.49 -7.12 28.72
CA GLY A 24 7.15 -6.75 29.18
C GLY A 24 6.61 -5.45 28.60
N ILE A 25 7.47 -4.54 28.13
CA ILE A 25 7.06 -3.20 27.67
C ILE A 25 7.60 -2.94 26.26
N VAL A 26 8.91 -3.06 26.05
CA VAL A 26 9.52 -2.66 24.78
C VAL A 26 9.08 -3.55 23.62
N LEU A 27 9.23 -4.87 23.74
CA LEU A 27 8.86 -5.81 22.67
C LEU A 27 7.35 -5.80 22.35
N PRO A 28 6.43 -5.75 23.33
CA PRO A 28 5.00 -5.61 23.04
C PRO A 28 4.66 -4.32 22.30
N ASN A 29 5.22 -3.18 22.69
CA ASN A 29 4.94 -1.91 22.05
C ASN A 29 5.42 -1.91 20.59
N ILE A 30 6.63 -2.41 20.31
CA ILE A 30 7.14 -2.54 18.94
C ILE A 30 6.19 -3.40 18.08
N LYS A 31 5.72 -4.54 18.60
CA LYS A 31 4.77 -5.40 17.88
C LYS A 31 3.44 -4.71 17.61
N GLN A 32 2.97 -3.88 18.54
CA GLN A 32 1.74 -3.11 18.34
C GLN A 32 1.92 -2.05 17.26
N ASP A 33 3.04 -1.32 17.28
CA ASP A 33 3.38 -0.32 16.28
C ASP A 33 3.53 -0.96 14.88
N GLU A 34 4.18 -2.12 14.79
CA GLU A 34 4.29 -2.90 13.54
C GLU A 34 2.91 -3.33 13.02
N ALA A 35 2.05 -3.86 13.90
CA ALA A 35 0.70 -4.29 13.50
C ALA A 35 -0.17 -3.11 13.07
N GLN A 36 -0.01 -1.95 13.72
CA GLN A 36 -0.67 -0.70 13.37
C GLN A 36 -0.21 -0.23 11.98
N TYR A 37 1.11 -0.18 11.76
CA TYR A 37 1.70 0.18 10.47
C TYR A 37 1.19 -0.71 9.34
N VAL A 38 1.17 -2.04 9.53
CA VAL A 38 0.67 -2.98 8.53
C VAL A 38 -0.80 -2.70 8.17
N LYS A 39 -1.64 -2.34 9.14
CA LYS A 39 -3.03 -1.96 8.89
C LYS A 39 -3.12 -0.65 8.10
N GLU A 40 -2.33 0.34 8.48
CA GLU A 40 -2.28 1.65 7.80
C GLU A 40 -1.84 1.51 6.34
N GLN A 41 -0.94 0.56 6.03
CA GLN A 41 -0.56 0.22 4.65
C GLN A 41 -1.68 -0.47 3.85
N GLN A 42 -2.72 -1.01 4.49
CA GLN A 42 -3.88 -1.54 3.78
C GLN A 42 -4.97 -0.49 3.51
N GLU A 43 -4.81 0.72 4.06
CA GLU A 43 -5.78 1.80 3.94
C GLU A 43 -5.25 2.91 3.01
N PRO A 44 -5.93 3.22 1.89
CA PRO A 44 -5.45 4.23 0.94
C PRO A 44 -5.14 5.60 1.54
N LEU A 45 -5.89 5.98 2.59
CA LEU A 45 -5.77 7.29 3.26
C LEU A 45 -4.56 7.42 4.18
N THR A 46 -3.93 6.31 4.56
CA THR A 46 -2.79 6.27 5.50
C THR A 46 -1.59 5.48 4.96
N HIS A 47 -1.72 4.92 3.75
CA HIS A 47 -0.66 4.18 3.09
C HIS A 47 0.58 5.07 2.87
N ASN A 48 1.77 4.52 3.11
CA ASN A 48 3.03 5.22 2.85
C ASN A 48 3.42 5.02 1.39
N PHE A 49 3.10 6.00 0.54
CA PHE A 49 3.38 5.93 -0.90
C PHE A 49 4.87 5.83 -1.25
N GLU A 50 5.76 6.34 -0.40
CA GLU A 50 7.22 6.26 -0.63
C GLU A 50 7.70 4.81 -0.83
N ALA A 51 7.06 3.85 -0.15
CA ALA A 51 7.36 2.43 -0.28
C ALA A 51 7.11 1.86 -1.69
N SER A 52 6.30 2.54 -2.51
CA SER A 52 5.96 2.13 -3.88
C SER A 52 6.92 2.70 -4.93
N LEU A 53 7.64 3.79 -4.63
CA LEU A 53 8.53 4.48 -5.57
C LEU A 53 9.65 3.62 -6.18
N PRO A 54 10.27 2.66 -5.44
CA PRO A 54 11.30 1.78 -6.01
C PRO A 54 10.84 0.94 -7.20
N TYR A 55 9.52 0.78 -7.38
CA TYR A 55 8.92 -0.02 -8.44
C TYR A 55 8.56 0.77 -9.69
N LYS A 56 8.94 2.05 -9.75
CA LYS A 56 8.83 2.86 -10.96
C LYS A 56 9.47 2.15 -12.16
N SER A 57 8.79 2.18 -13.30
CA SER A 57 9.22 1.50 -14.52
C SER A 57 8.73 2.25 -15.74
N LYS A 58 9.55 2.33 -16.79
CA LYS A 58 9.10 2.91 -18.06
C LYS A 58 8.09 2.02 -18.80
N TYR A 59 8.13 0.72 -18.53
CA TYR A 59 7.40 -0.29 -19.29
C TYR A 59 6.59 -1.19 -18.36
N MET A 60 5.30 -1.32 -18.65
CA MET A 60 4.39 -2.26 -17.97
C MET A 60 4.85 -3.72 -18.10
N GLY A 61 5.60 -4.03 -19.17
CA GLY A 61 6.16 -5.37 -19.41
C GLY A 61 7.23 -5.78 -18.40
N ASN A 62 7.69 -4.86 -17.54
CA ASN A 62 8.47 -5.22 -16.37
C ASN A 62 7.55 -5.83 -15.29
N ALA A 63 7.18 -7.09 -15.51
CA ALA A 63 6.27 -7.84 -14.64
C ALA A 63 6.75 -7.87 -13.19
N SER A 64 8.06 -7.97 -12.95
CA SER A 64 8.62 -7.95 -11.59
C SER A 64 8.32 -6.63 -10.86
N ASN A 65 8.54 -5.48 -11.52
CA ASN A 65 8.23 -4.19 -10.91
C ASN A 65 6.72 -4.00 -10.73
N LEU A 66 5.91 -4.38 -11.72
CA LEU A 66 4.45 -4.33 -11.61
C LEU A 66 3.95 -5.15 -10.41
N PHE A 67 4.43 -6.38 -10.26
CA PHE A 67 3.99 -7.28 -9.20
C PHE A 67 4.36 -6.73 -7.83
N ASN A 68 5.60 -6.26 -7.69
CA ASN A 68 6.06 -5.68 -6.43
C ASN A 68 5.34 -4.36 -6.12
N LEU A 69 5.01 -3.55 -7.14
CA LEU A 69 4.19 -2.36 -6.98
C LEU A 69 2.85 -2.72 -6.34
N PHE A 70 2.07 -3.63 -6.93
CA PHE A 70 0.77 -4.04 -6.37
C PHE A 70 0.86 -4.80 -5.04
N HIS A 71 2.02 -5.33 -4.65
CA HIS A 71 2.27 -5.87 -3.31
C HIS A 71 2.69 -4.81 -2.29
N SER A 72 3.14 -3.63 -2.74
CA SER A 72 3.36 -2.49 -1.86
C SER A 72 2.08 -1.73 -1.57
N LEU A 73 1.15 -1.69 -2.52
CA LEU A 73 -0.09 -0.90 -2.48
C LEU A 73 -1.18 -1.47 -1.56
N PRO A 74 -2.23 -0.69 -1.23
CA PRO A 74 -3.44 -1.18 -0.55
C PRO A 74 -4.03 -2.44 -1.19
N LEU A 75 -4.66 -3.29 -0.35
CA LEU A 75 -5.08 -4.65 -0.70
C LEU A 75 -3.92 -5.61 -1.00
N SER A 76 -2.71 -5.31 -0.52
CA SER A 76 -1.56 -6.21 -0.66
C SER A 76 -1.75 -7.56 0.03
N HIS A 77 -2.50 -7.60 1.14
CA HIS A 77 -2.83 -8.83 1.88
C HIS A 77 -3.75 -9.81 1.11
N VAL A 78 -4.51 -9.32 0.13
CA VAL A 78 -5.42 -10.17 -0.66
C VAL A 78 -4.61 -10.93 -1.71
N GLU A 79 -4.78 -12.25 -1.76
CA GLU A 79 -4.13 -13.09 -2.76
C GLU A 79 -4.55 -12.66 -4.17
N LYS A 80 -3.58 -12.50 -5.06
CA LYS A 80 -3.81 -11.99 -6.42
C LYS A 80 -2.85 -12.56 -7.45
N THR A 81 -3.31 -12.62 -8.69
CA THR A 81 -2.51 -12.95 -9.87
C THR A 81 -2.60 -11.84 -10.91
N PHE A 82 -1.73 -11.88 -11.92
CA PHE A 82 -1.62 -10.80 -12.90
C PHE A 82 -1.65 -11.34 -14.32
N GLN A 83 -2.26 -10.59 -15.23
CA GLN A 83 -2.17 -10.79 -16.68
C GLN A 83 -1.76 -9.47 -17.33
N LEU A 84 -0.88 -9.53 -18.32
CA LEU A 84 -0.40 -8.37 -19.06
C LEU A 84 -0.77 -8.51 -20.52
N ASP A 85 -1.25 -7.42 -21.11
CA ASP A 85 -1.53 -7.33 -22.54
C ASP A 85 -0.66 -6.26 -23.18
N SER A 86 0.41 -6.71 -23.85
CA SER A 86 1.39 -5.84 -24.50
C SER A 86 0.83 -5.06 -25.68
N GLU A 87 -0.24 -5.56 -26.32
CA GLU A 87 -0.85 -4.89 -27.48
C GLU A 87 -1.72 -3.73 -27.02
N MET A 88 -2.48 -3.93 -25.94
CA MET A 88 -3.34 -2.91 -25.33
C MET A 88 -2.63 -2.05 -24.28
N LEU A 89 -1.38 -2.37 -23.93
CA LEU A 89 -0.63 -1.72 -22.86
C LEU A 89 -1.39 -1.76 -21.51
N SER A 90 -2.01 -2.90 -21.21
CA SER A 90 -2.87 -3.06 -20.03
C SER A 90 -2.37 -4.11 -19.05
N ALA A 91 -2.78 -3.96 -17.79
CA ALA A 91 -2.53 -4.90 -16.70
C ALA A 91 -3.83 -5.30 -16.02
N LYS A 92 -4.07 -6.60 -15.86
CA LYS A 92 -5.21 -7.13 -15.12
C LYS A 92 -4.73 -7.75 -13.81
N VAL A 93 -5.25 -7.24 -12.69
CA VAL A 93 -5.02 -7.74 -11.34
C VAL A 93 -6.24 -8.56 -10.91
N ILE A 94 -6.04 -9.85 -10.65
CA ILE A 94 -7.12 -10.80 -10.36
C ILE A 94 -7.03 -11.18 -8.89
N TYR A 95 -7.94 -10.68 -8.07
CA TYR A 95 -8.05 -10.91 -6.64
C TYR A 95 -8.88 -12.16 -6.34
N ASN A 96 -8.41 -12.98 -5.41
CA ASN A 96 -9.08 -14.22 -4.97
C ASN A 96 -10.06 -13.96 -3.81
N GLU A 97 -10.80 -12.85 -3.85
CA GLU A 97 -11.74 -12.46 -2.80
C GLU A 97 -12.91 -11.68 -3.41
N ARG A 98 -14.07 -11.67 -2.72
CA ARG A 98 -15.25 -10.90 -3.11
C ARG A 98 -15.18 -9.48 -2.56
N ILE A 99 -15.73 -8.53 -3.29
CA ILE A 99 -15.87 -7.16 -2.81
C ILE A 99 -16.73 -7.10 -1.54
N SER A 100 -17.76 -7.96 -1.45
CA SER A 100 -18.62 -8.04 -0.26
C SER A 100 -17.87 -8.37 1.03
N ASP A 101 -16.77 -9.12 0.93
CA ASP A 101 -16.01 -9.62 2.08
C ASP A 101 -15.00 -8.56 2.56
N ILE A 102 -14.44 -7.78 1.63
CA ILE A 102 -13.50 -6.68 1.91
C ILE A 102 -14.24 -5.39 2.33
N GLY A 103 -15.40 -5.14 1.70
CA GLY A 103 -16.18 -3.90 1.82
C GLY A 103 -16.04 -3.00 0.60
N ILE A 104 -17.19 -2.66 0.00
CA ILE A 104 -17.28 -1.88 -1.25
C ILE A 104 -16.52 -0.55 -1.21
N GLU A 105 -16.68 0.24 -0.15
CA GLU A 105 -16.03 1.56 -0.04
C GLU A 105 -14.50 1.43 -0.01
N LYS A 106 -13.99 0.41 0.70
CA LYS A 106 -12.56 0.14 0.78
C LYS A 106 -12.01 -0.31 -0.55
N VAL A 107 -12.74 -1.19 -1.26
CA VAL A 107 -12.35 -1.65 -2.59
C VAL A 107 -12.32 -0.50 -3.59
N GLU A 108 -13.40 0.27 -3.71
CA GLU A 108 -13.49 1.40 -4.64
C GLU A 108 -12.34 2.39 -4.41
N ARG A 109 -12.10 2.78 -3.15
CA ARG A 109 -11.01 3.69 -2.81
C ARG A 109 -9.64 3.10 -3.17
N SER A 110 -9.44 1.80 -2.91
CA SER A 110 -8.18 1.12 -3.22
C SER A 110 -7.98 0.94 -4.73
N VAL A 111 -9.04 0.72 -5.50
CA VAL A 111 -8.97 0.62 -6.96
C VAL A 111 -8.49 1.94 -7.55
N VAL A 112 -9.09 3.07 -7.14
CA VAL A 112 -8.68 4.41 -7.62
C VAL A 112 -7.25 4.71 -7.20
N TYR A 113 -6.91 4.48 -5.93
CA TYR A 113 -5.55 4.69 -5.40
C TYR A 113 -4.52 3.87 -6.17
N ASN A 114 -4.76 2.55 -6.31
CA ASN A 114 -3.82 1.62 -6.93
C ASN A 114 -3.66 1.90 -8.43
N ALA A 115 -4.75 2.24 -9.13
CA ALA A 115 -4.70 2.62 -10.54
C ALA A 115 -3.90 3.91 -10.73
N THR A 116 -4.18 4.93 -9.93
CA THR A 116 -3.44 6.20 -9.96
C THR A 116 -1.96 5.98 -9.71
N ALA A 117 -1.60 5.14 -8.74
CA ALA A 117 -0.21 4.79 -8.43
C ALA A 117 0.46 4.06 -9.60
N ALA A 118 -0.26 3.10 -10.21
CA ALA A 118 0.23 2.35 -11.36
C ALA A 118 0.49 3.29 -12.56
N PHE A 119 -0.40 4.24 -12.84
CA PHE A 119 -0.20 5.18 -13.95
C PHE A 119 0.89 6.22 -13.66
N ALA A 120 1.03 6.66 -12.41
CA ALA A 120 2.08 7.59 -12.00
C ALA A 120 3.48 6.95 -12.08
N LEU A 121 3.58 5.65 -11.78
CA LEU A 121 4.86 4.93 -11.68
C LEU A 121 5.20 4.09 -12.92
N ILE A 122 4.23 3.84 -13.81
CA ILE A 122 4.43 3.07 -15.04
C ILE A 122 4.05 3.91 -16.26
N ASP A 123 5.07 4.37 -16.99
CA ASP A 123 4.93 5.43 -17.99
C ASP A 123 3.99 5.04 -19.15
N ASN A 124 4.12 3.83 -19.67
CA ASN A 124 3.38 3.38 -20.85
C ASN A 124 2.14 2.53 -20.54
N LEU A 125 1.73 2.42 -19.27
CA LEU A 125 0.55 1.68 -18.88
C LEU A 125 -0.69 2.53 -19.17
N GLU A 126 -1.60 2.00 -20.00
CA GLU A 126 -2.79 2.72 -20.46
C GLU A 126 -4.08 2.28 -19.75
N GLU A 127 -4.10 1.05 -19.22
CA GLU A 127 -5.29 0.50 -18.57
C GLU A 127 -4.91 -0.45 -17.42
N VAL A 128 -5.69 -0.38 -16.33
CA VAL A 128 -5.66 -1.38 -15.26
C VAL A 128 -7.06 -1.95 -15.05
N GLN A 129 -7.16 -3.27 -15.10
CA GLN A 129 -8.38 -4.01 -14.77
C GLN A 129 -8.22 -4.66 -13.40
N PHE A 130 -9.20 -4.46 -12.52
CA PHE A 130 -9.26 -5.12 -11.22
C PHE A 130 -10.40 -6.13 -11.27
N SER A 131 -10.08 -7.42 -11.09
CA SER A 131 -11.05 -8.51 -11.17
C SER A 131 -11.18 -9.16 -9.82
N PHE A 132 -12.36 -9.03 -9.21
CA PHE A 132 -12.76 -9.71 -7.98
C PHE A 132 -13.69 -10.88 -8.32
N LEU A 133 -13.98 -11.74 -7.35
CA LEU A 133 -14.81 -12.94 -7.58
C LEU A 133 -16.26 -12.63 -7.97
N ASP A 134 -16.74 -11.43 -7.69
CA ASP A 134 -18.13 -10.99 -7.88
C ASP A 134 -18.26 -9.78 -8.82
N GLN A 135 -17.23 -8.96 -9.01
CA GLN A 135 -17.28 -7.75 -9.84
C GLN A 135 -15.91 -7.37 -10.39
N ASN A 136 -15.89 -6.60 -11.48
CA ASN A 136 -14.67 -6.06 -12.08
C ASN A 136 -14.73 -4.54 -12.15
N TYR A 137 -13.58 -3.90 -12.08
CA TYR A 137 -13.37 -2.49 -12.42
C TYR A 137 -12.39 -2.38 -13.57
N GLN A 138 -12.64 -1.42 -14.45
CA GLN A 138 -11.73 -1.05 -15.52
C GLN A 138 -11.40 0.42 -15.33
N VAL A 139 -10.10 0.73 -15.26
CA VAL A 139 -9.63 2.10 -15.08
C VAL A 139 -8.68 2.44 -16.22
N LEU A 140 -8.96 3.54 -16.91
CA LEU A 140 -8.14 4.04 -18.02
C LEU A 140 -7.23 5.17 -17.55
N ARG A 141 -6.00 5.20 -18.08
CA ARG A 141 -5.03 6.27 -17.81
C ARG A 141 -5.60 7.64 -18.17
N SER A 142 -6.29 7.72 -19.29
CA SER A 142 -6.94 8.96 -19.76
C SER A 142 -8.04 9.45 -18.82
N GLY A 143 -8.80 8.53 -18.20
CA GLY A 143 -9.81 8.85 -17.20
C GLY A 143 -9.18 9.45 -15.95
N ILE A 144 -8.15 8.80 -15.39
CA ILE A 144 -7.40 9.31 -14.24
C ILE A 144 -6.75 10.67 -14.57
N GLN A 145 -6.11 10.81 -15.74
CA GLN A 145 -5.48 12.07 -16.16
C GLN A 145 -6.48 13.22 -16.30
N ALA A 146 -7.75 12.94 -16.63
CA ALA A 146 -8.77 13.99 -16.75
C ALA A 146 -9.19 14.57 -15.38
N GLU A 147 -9.01 13.81 -14.30
CA GLU A 147 -9.39 14.21 -12.95
C GLU A 147 -8.30 15.05 -12.24
N TYR A 148 -7.08 15.07 -12.78
CA TYR A 148 -5.93 15.82 -12.25
C TYR A 148 -5.44 16.90 -13.22
N GLU A 149 -5.13 18.08 -12.70
CA GLU A 149 -4.60 19.19 -13.50
C GLU A 149 -3.10 19.06 -13.82
N VAL A 150 -2.42 18.10 -13.18
CA VAL A 150 -0.99 17.82 -13.34
C VAL A 150 -0.76 16.53 -14.12
N PRO A 151 0.37 16.38 -14.84
CA PRO A 151 0.76 15.10 -15.43
C PRO A 151 0.84 13.99 -14.37
N LEU A 152 0.33 12.79 -14.67
CA LEU A 152 0.33 11.68 -13.71
C LEU A 152 1.73 11.34 -13.17
N SER A 153 2.80 11.57 -13.95
CA SER A 153 4.17 11.36 -13.50
C SER A 153 4.61 12.29 -12.36
N GLU A 154 4.00 13.48 -12.23
CA GLU A 154 4.28 14.43 -11.15
C GLU A 154 3.62 14.01 -9.83
N LEU A 155 2.57 13.18 -9.90
CA LEU A 155 1.97 12.56 -8.71
C LEU A 155 2.94 11.61 -8.00
N ALA A 156 4.02 11.18 -8.64
CA ALA A 156 5.04 10.32 -8.02
C ALA A 156 5.85 11.04 -6.91
N GLU A 157 5.71 12.35 -6.76
CA GLU A 157 6.30 13.10 -5.64
C GLU A 157 5.45 12.95 -4.38
N VAL A 158 6.05 12.56 -3.25
CA VAL A 158 5.31 12.19 -2.01
C VAL A 158 4.38 13.32 -1.52
N GLU A 159 4.87 14.55 -1.50
CA GLU A 159 4.09 15.71 -1.05
C GLU A 159 2.90 16.01 -1.98
N VAL A 160 3.07 15.77 -3.28
CA VAL A 160 2.00 15.91 -4.28
C VAL A 160 1.00 14.78 -4.15
N TRP A 161 1.47 13.54 -3.96
CA TRP A 161 0.63 12.37 -3.76
C TRP A 161 -0.31 12.52 -2.56
N GLU A 162 0.23 12.93 -1.41
CA GLU A 162 -0.56 13.16 -0.21
C GLU A 162 -1.65 14.21 -0.46
N LYS A 163 -1.30 15.31 -1.11
CA LYS A 163 -2.18 16.47 -1.31
C LYS A 163 -3.25 16.23 -2.37
N GLU A 164 -2.86 15.73 -3.53
CA GLU A 164 -3.72 15.63 -4.71
C GLU A 164 -4.45 14.29 -4.77
N VAL A 165 -3.84 13.19 -4.30
CA VAL A 165 -4.46 11.85 -4.37
C VAL A 165 -5.09 11.46 -3.04
N GLN A 166 -4.30 11.37 -1.96
CA GLN A 166 -4.80 10.78 -0.70
C GLN A 166 -5.89 11.61 -0.03
N LEU A 167 -5.78 12.93 -0.03
CA LEU A 167 -6.80 13.79 0.58
C LEU A 167 -8.13 13.75 -0.18
N GLU A 168 -8.11 13.66 -1.51
CA GLU A 168 -9.33 13.62 -2.33
C GLU A 168 -10.13 12.33 -2.12
N LEU A 169 -9.45 11.22 -1.87
CA LEU A 169 -10.06 9.91 -1.62
C LEU A 169 -10.89 9.85 -0.32
N LYS A 170 -10.86 10.90 0.52
CA LYS A 170 -11.72 11.02 1.70
C LYS A 170 -13.19 11.20 1.32
N ASP A 171 -13.50 11.79 0.17
CA ASP A 171 -14.87 11.94 -0.32
C ASP A 171 -15.28 10.73 -1.17
N PRO A 172 -16.24 9.90 -0.71
CA PRO A 172 -16.70 8.75 -1.49
C PRO A 172 -17.33 9.13 -2.85
N ASN A 173 -17.88 10.33 -3.00
CA ASN A 173 -18.44 10.76 -4.28
C ASN A 173 -17.33 11.02 -5.30
N ARG A 174 -16.23 11.62 -4.85
CA ARG A 174 -15.03 11.81 -5.66
C ARG A 174 -14.45 10.45 -6.08
N VAL A 175 -14.35 9.48 -5.16
CA VAL A 175 -13.92 8.11 -5.51
C VAL A 175 -14.77 7.51 -6.63
N ARG A 176 -16.09 7.68 -6.59
CA ARG A 176 -16.98 7.13 -7.62
C ARG A 176 -16.84 7.81 -8.97
N SER A 177 -16.55 9.12 -9.03
CA SER A 177 -16.34 9.80 -10.31
C SER A 177 -15.17 9.25 -11.10
N PHE A 178 -14.14 8.70 -10.44
CA PHE A 178 -13.04 7.99 -11.10
C PHE A 178 -13.41 6.62 -11.69
N LEU A 179 -14.56 6.06 -11.28
CA LEU A 179 -15.00 4.70 -11.64
C LEU A 179 -16.20 4.68 -12.60
N GLU A 180 -16.74 5.86 -12.96
CA GLU A 180 -17.83 6.07 -13.93
C GLU A 180 -17.29 6.28 -15.35
#